data_AF-A0AAV4ZEM7-F1
#
_entry.id   AF-A0AAV4ZEM7-F1
#
_cell.length_a   1.000
_cell.length_b   1.000
_cell.length_c   1.000
_cell.angle_alpha   90.00
_cell.angle_beta   90.00
_cell.angle_gamma   90.00
#
_symmetry.space_group_name_H-M   'P 1'
#
loop_
_entity.id
_entity.type
_entity.pdbx_description
1 polymer ?
#
loop_
_entity_poly.entity_id
_entity_poly.type
_entity_poly.pdbx_seq_one_letter_code
_entity_poly.pdbx_strand_id
1 'polypeptide(L)'
;MERVAANIKTIVTTYAPLQAVDILEEWVRRSEEAIHQERSFREFAIMTISNLKSLVTEQGNHAIPLVIDDVGDEPNEENREDAVRRLIEESPEQRLTIPDIGEKLGIGYPAAANLILHSKSSMLHKGMIRFDRKAPKPRYVTIDPGFTEDGNIDFYLTELRSCDPKVQDIPVMRRIAEALMVYTQKGVWAKNGGKRLRANHLLKAFRNHGVLGAIKRVVQGPITPGFNILIELGRWDLTFEQIVIDFSDVFDDEAVQLAAVARLKLLKDKA
;
A
#
# COMPACT_ATOMS: atom_id res chain seq x y z
N MET A 1 5.15 -10.82 20.35
CA MET A 1 6.14 -9.73 20.27
C MET A 1 6.28 -8.94 21.57
N GLU A 2 5.21 -8.42 22.18
CA GLU A 2 5.31 -7.63 23.44
C GLU A 2 6.02 -8.36 24.59
N ARG A 3 5.67 -9.63 24.84
CA ARG A 3 6.33 -10.44 25.87
C ARG A 3 7.83 -10.64 25.63
N VAL A 4 8.25 -10.69 24.35
CA VAL A 4 9.65 -10.83 23.93
C VAL A 4 10.41 -9.53 24.13
N ALA A 5 9.83 -8.41 23.69
CA ALA A 5 10.41 -7.09 23.91
C ALA A 5 10.56 -6.77 25.40
N ALA A 6 9.56 -7.14 26.22
CA ALA A 6 9.63 -7.02 27.67
C ALA A 6 10.76 -7.86 28.28
N ASN A 7 10.94 -9.10 27.83
CA ASN A 7 12.03 -9.97 28.29
C ASN A 7 13.41 -9.43 27.89
N ILE A 8 13.59 -8.99 26.65
CA ILE A 8 14.84 -8.39 26.17
C ILE A 8 15.15 -7.12 26.98
N LYS A 9 14.16 -6.24 27.15
CA LYS A 9 14.30 -5.02 27.96
C LYS A 9 14.71 -5.37 29.39
N THR A 10 14.09 -6.38 29.99
CA THR A 10 14.45 -6.87 31.34
C THR A 10 15.89 -7.36 31.38
N ILE A 11 16.33 -8.19 30.43
CA ILE A 11 17.69 -8.73 30.40
C ILE A 11 18.73 -7.60 30.24
N VAL A 12 18.51 -6.69 29.30
CA VAL A 12 19.46 -5.60 29.01
C VAL A 12 19.54 -4.57 30.15
N THR A 13 18.46 -4.40 30.92
CA THR A 13 18.45 -3.48 32.07
C THR A 13 18.93 -4.13 33.37
N THR A 14 18.86 -5.46 33.48
CA THR A 14 19.20 -6.19 34.71
C THR A 14 20.66 -6.66 34.76
N TYR A 15 21.25 -6.98 33.60
CA TYR A 15 22.58 -7.60 33.53
C TYR A 15 23.63 -6.65 32.94
N ALA A 16 24.89 -6.82 33.35
CA ALA A 16 26.00 -6.10 32.73
C ALA A 16 26.10 -6.43 31.23
N PRO A 17 26.55 -5.51 30.36
CA PRO A 17 26.45 -5.66 28.90
C PRO A 17 26.96 -7.00 28.34
N LEU A 18 28.12 -7.48 28.78
CA LEU A 18 28.65 -8.79 28.36
C LEU A 18 27.77 -9.96 28.82
N GLN A 19 27.28 -9.91 30.06
CA GLN A 19 26.38 -10.93 30.60
C GLN A 19 25.02 -10.90 29.88
N ALA A 20 24.51 -9.71 29.55
CA ALA A 20 23.28 -9.55 28.77
C ALA A 20 23.43 -10.15 27.36
N VAL A 21 24.60 -9.98 26.72
CA VAL A 21 24.90 -10.61 25.42
C VAL A 21 24.88 -12.14 25.55
N ASP A 22 25.59 -12.71 26.52
CA ASP A 22 25.64 -14.17 26.71
C ASP A 22 24.24 -14.76 26.97
N ILE A 23 23.43 -14.09 27.80
CA ILE A 23 22.07 -14.51 28.12
C ILE A 23 21.16 -14.43 26.89
N LEU A 24 21.26 -13.36 26.09
CA LEU A 24 20.48 -13.21 24.86
C LEU A 24 20.90 -14.23 23.79
N GLU A 25 22.19 -14.53 23.67
CA GLU A 25 22.69 -15.55 22.74
C GLU A 25 22.19 -16.95 23.11
N GLU A 26 22.28 -17.32 24.39
CA GLU A 26 21.76 -18.61 24.87
C GLU A 26 20.23 -18.69 24.73
N TRP A 27 19.53 -17.57 24.95
CA TRP A 27 18.08 -17.51 24.77
C TRP A 27 17.67 -17.66 23.30
N VAL A 28 18.38 -17.02 22.37
CA VAL A 28 18.20 -17.21 20.93
C VAL A 28 18.49 -18.66 20.54
N ARG A 29 19.60 -19.24 21.02
CA ARG A 29 20.00 -20.63 20.75
C ARG A 29 18.97 -21.65 21.23
N ARG A 30 18.44 -21.50 22.46
CA ARG A 30 17.36 -22.35 22.98
C ARG A 30 16.04 -22.17 22.23
N SER A 31 15.81 -20.98 21.68
CA SER A 31 14.64 -20.71 20.84
C SER A 31 14.78 -21.35 19.45
N GLU A 32 16.01 -21.54 18.93
CA GLU A 32 16.28 -22.29 17.69
C GLU A 32 15.91 -23.77 17.83
N GLU A 33 16.08 -24.36 19.02
CA GLU A 33 15.64 -25.74 19.32
C GLU A 33 14.12 -25.86 19.47
N ALA A 34 13.41 -24.75 19.72
CA ALA A 34 12.07 -24.76 20.26
C ALA A 34 10.93 -24.34 19.32
N ILE A 35 11.12 -23.93 18.05
CA ILE A 35 10.07 -23.92 16.97
C ILE A 35 10.56 -23.14 15.73
N HIS A 36 10.33 -23.72 14.54
CA HIS A 36 10.59 -23.17 13.21
C HIS A 36 9.74 -21.93 12.78
N GLN A 37 8.90 -21.35 13.64
CA GLN A 37 7.82 -20.44 13.19
C GLN A 37 8.05 -18.92 13.32
N GLU A 38 9.09 -18.41 13.95
CA GLU A 38 9.27 -16.94 14.05
C GLU A 38 10.61 -16.46 13.48
N ARG A 39 10.71 -16.40 12.16
CA ARG A 39 11.87 -15.83 11.44
C ARG A 39 12.12 -14.35 11.80
N SER A 40 11.06 -13.58 12.05
CA SER A 40 11.10 -12.18 12.49
C SER A 40 11.67 -12.00 13.91
N PHE A 41 11.43 -12.97 14.80
CA PHE A 41 12.00 -13.00 16.15
C PHE A 41 13.53 -13.13 16.12
N ARG A 42 14.03 -14.04 15.27
CA ARG A 42 15.47 -14.29 15.10
C ARG A 42 16.19 -13.04 14.60
N GLU A 43 15.63 -12.37 13.59
CA GLU A 43 16.25 -11.18 13.00
C GLU A 43 16.33 -10.01 14.01
N PHE A 44 15.30 -9.83 14.85
CA PHE A 44 15.29 -8.80 15.89
C PHE A 44 16.31 -9.08 17.02
N ALA A 45 16.37 -10.32 17.49
CA ALA A 45 17.31 -10.70 18.55
C ALA A 45 18.77 -10.64 18.07
N ILE A 46 19.06 -11.11 16.85
CA ILE A 46 20.40 -11.01 16.23
C ILE A 46 20.82 -9.54 16.07
N MET A 47 19.92 -8.66 15.63
CA MET A 47 20.21 -7.23 15.51
C MET A 47 20.53 -6.60 16.87
N THR A 48 19.75 -6.95 17.90
CA THR A 48 19.97 -6.44 19.27
C THR A 48 21.32 -6.91 19.83
N ILE A 49 21.66 -8.18 19.65
CA ILE A 49 22.96 -8.75 20.05
C ILE A 49 24.11 -8.06 19.31
N SER A 50 23.95 -7.84 17.99
CA SER A 50 24.97 -7.15 17.19
C SER A 50 25.23 -5.73 17.68
N ASN A 51 24.17 -4.97 17.98
CA ASN A 51 24.31 -3.60 18.49
C ASN A 51 24.98 -3.57 19.87
N LEU A 52 24.60 -4.49 20.77
CA LEU A 52 25.24 -4.61 22.09
C LEU A 52 26.73 -4.97 21.98
N LYS A 53 27.11 -5.88 21.07
CA LYS A 53 28.51 -6.23 20.84
C LYS A 53 29.33 -5.06 20.31
N SER A 54 28.79 -4.29 19.37
CA SER A 54 29.43 -3.07 18.86
C SER A 54 29.65 -2.05 19.97
N LEU A 55 28.63 -1.82 20.81
CA LEU A 55 28.71 -0.91 21.96
C LEU A 55 29.78 -1.34 22.99
N VAL A 56 29.85 -2.64 23.32
CA VAL A 56 30.86 -3.17 24.24
C VAL A 56 32.27 -3.06 23.68
N THR A 57 32.43 -3.24 22.36
CA THR A 57 33.73 -3.18 21.69
C THR A 57 34.26 -1.75 21.60
N GLU A 58 33.38 -0.76 21.40
CA GLU A 58 33.78 0.64 21.22
C GLU A 58 34.07 1.39 22.53
N GLN A 59 33.46 1.02 23.66
CA GLN A 59 33.50 1.84 24.88
C GLN A 59 34.10 1.17 26.12
N GLY A 60 34.56 -0.08 25.99
CA GLY A 60 35.06 -0.84 27.13
C GLY A 60 33.95 -1.21 28.11
N ASN A 61 34.27 -2.07 29.08
CA ASN A 61 33.32 -2.83 29.90
C ASN A 61 32.56 -1.99 30.97
N HIS A 62 32.34 -0.70 30.71
CA HIS A 62 31.61 0.18 31.61
C HIS A 62 30.10 0.02 31.42
N ALA A 63 29.38 -0.12 32.53
CA ALA A 63 27.93 -0.19 32.55
C ALA A 63 27.36 1.15 32.08
N ILE A 64 26.89 1.21 30.85
CA ILE A 64 26.14 2.35 30.33
C ILE A 64 24.66 2.05 30.57
N PRO A 65 23.88 2.98 31.13
CA PRO A 65 22.44 2.87 31.09
C PRO A 65 22.05 2.89 29.62
N LEU A 66 21.55 1.76 29.10
CA LEU A 66 20.93 1.74 27.78
C LEU A 66 19.72 2.66 27.89
N VAL A 67 19.87 3.91 27.45
CA VAL A 67 18.75 4.79 27.17
C VAL A 67 18.12 4.19 25.92
N ILE A 68 17.27 3.20 26.15
CA ILE A 68 16.18 2.92 25.23
C ILE A 68 15.35 4.19 25.35
N ASP A 69 15.60 5.16 24.46
CA ASP A 69 14.77 6.34 24.34
C ASP A 69 13.33 5.86 24.44
N ASP A 70 12.59 6.54 25.31
CA ASP A 70 11.20 6.27 25.58
C ASP A 70 10.55 5.87 24.28
N VAL A 71 9.90 4.70 24.26
CA VAL A 71 9.06 4.32 23.13
C VAL A 71 7.93 5.34 23.18
N GLY A 72 8.19 6.53 22.63
CA GLY A 72 7.29 7.66 22.69
C GLY A 72 5.95 7.15 22.25
N ASP A 73 4.92 7.47 23.06
CA ASP A 73 3.59 6.90 22.97
C ASP A 73 3.28 6.54 21.52
N GLU A 74 3.14 5.23 21.25
CA GLU A 74 2.88 4.74 19.91
C GLU A 74 1.78 5.63 19.32
N PRO A 75 2.05 6.41 18.25
CA PRO A 75 1.08 7.38 17.78
C PRO A 75 -0.21 6.61 17.49
N ASN A 76 -1.34 7.13 17.97
CA ASN A 76 -2.62 6.47 17.76
C ASN A 76 -2.84 6.23 16.25
N GLU A 77 -3.68 5.26 15.92
CA GLU A 77 -3.82 4.77 14.54
C GLU A 77 -4.20 5.87 13.53
N GLU A 78 -4.93 6.88 14.00
CA GLU A 78 -5.33 8.09 13.26
C GLU A 78 -4.13 9.01 12.95
N ASN A 79 -3.26 9.27 13.94
CA ASN A 79 -2.03 10.06 13.75
C ASN A 79 -1.04 9.42 12.77
N ARG A 80 -1.04 8.08 12.66
CA ARG A 80 -0.19 7.34 11.72
C ARG A 80 -0.65 7.53 10.29
N GLU A 81 -1.96 7.55 10.02
CA GLU A 81 -2.48 7.78 8.67
C GLU A 81 -2.20 9.21 8.20
N ASP A 82 -2.47 10.20 9.03
CA ASP A 82 -2.26 11.62 8.70
C ASP A 82 -0.80 11.95 8.43
N ALA A 83 0.11 11.33 9.16
CA ALA A 83 1.54 11.54 8.95
C ALA A 83 2.01 10.89 7.63
N VAL A 84 1.39 9.77 7.23
CA VAL A 84 1.65 9.17 5.91
C VAL A 84 1.05 10.00 4.78
N ARG A 85 -0.15 10.60 4.96
CA ARG A 85 -0.74 11.51 3.97
C ARG A 85 0.19 12.67 3.66
N ARG A 86 0.72 13.32 4.70
CA ARG A 86 1.73 14.38 4.56
C ARG A 86 2.94 13.91 3.76
N LEU A 87 3.42 12.71 4.02
CA LEU A 87 4.52 12.09 3.30
C LEU A 87 4.22 11.87 1.79
N ILE A 88 2.98 11.52 1.44
CA ILE A 88 2.53 11.39 0.05
C ILE A 88 2.45 12.75 -0.64
N GLU A 89 1.88 13.73 0.04
CA GLU A 89 1.69 15.10 -0.47
C GLU A 89 3.02 15.83 -0.68
N GLU A 90 3.94 15.71 0.27
CA GLU A 90 5.25 16.36 0.23
C GLU A 90 6.24 15.67 -0.71
N SER A 91 6.00 14.41 -1.08
CA SER A 91 6.97 13.58 -1.80
C SER A 91 6.33 12.53 -2.72
N PRO A 92 5.47 12.93 -3.68
CA PRO A 92 4.87 12.01 -4.61
C PRO A 92 5.95 11.29 -5.43
N GLU A 93 5.80 9.98 -5.63
CA GLU A 93 6.71 9.12 -6.39
C GLU A 93 8.12 8.92 -5.81
N GLN A 94 8.41 9.44 -4.61
CA GLN A 94 9.73 9.30 -4.03
C GLN A 94 9.97 7.87 -3.52
N ARG A 95 11.18 7.37 -3.81
CA ARG A 95 11.71 6.15 -3.18
C ARG A 95 12.25 6.55 -1.82
N LEU A 96 11.64 6.03 -0.77
CA LEU A 96 12.04 6.28 0.60
C LEU A 96 12.54 4.98 1.23
N THR A 97 13.57 5.09 2.04
CA THR A 97 14.00 4.01 2.92
C THR A 97 13.17 4.01 4.21
N ILE A 98 13.21 2.91 4.96
CA ILE A 98 12.58 2.86 6.30
C ILE A 98 13.13 3.96 7.23
N PRO A 99 14.46 4.24 7.25
CA PRO A 99 15.01 5.41 7.92
C PRO A 99 14.43 6.75 7.45
N ASP A 100 14.33 6.99 6.14
CA ASP A 100 13.77 8.26 5.61
C ASP A 100 12.32 8.47 6.07
N ILE A 101 11.55 7.37 6.14
CA ILE A 101 10.18 7.37 6.66
C ILE A 101 10.19 7.68 8.17
N GLY A 102 11.10 7.08 8.93
CA GLY A 102 11.27 7.38 10.35
C GLY A 102 11.61 8.84 10.61
N GLU A 103 12.55 9.41 9.85
CA GLU A 103 12.96 10.80 9.94
C GLU A 103 11.81 11.76 9.58
N LYS A 104 11.13 11.54 8.45
CA LYS A 104 9.99 12.37 8.02
C LYS A 104 8.80 12.31 8.98
N LEU A 105 8.58 11.18 9.64
CA LEU A 105 7.50 10.98 10.61
C LEU A 105 7.89 11.35 12.05
N GLY A 106 9.17 11.63 12.32
CA GLY A 106 9.69 11.83 13.67
C GLY A 106 9.58 10.59 14.56
N ILE A 107 9.62 9.38 13.97
CA ILE A 107 9.52 8.10 14.70
C ILE A 107 10.79 7.27 14.54
N GLY A 108 11.13 6.50 15.58
CA GLY A 108 12.28 5.59 15.54
C GLY A 108 12.14 4.50 14.46
N TYR A 109 13.28 3.98 13.98
CA TYR A 109 13.34 2.92 12.97
C TYR A 109 12.42 1.71 13.26
N PRO A 110 12.33 1.17 14.50
CA PRO A 110 11.44 0.05 14.79
C PRO A 110 9.96 0.37 14.56
N ALA A 111 9.52 1.58 14.91
CA ALA A 111 8.16 2.04 14.70
C ALA A 111 7.86 2.23 13.21
N ALA A 112 8.79 2.84 12.46
CA ALA A 112 8.70 2.97 11.00
C ALA A 112 8.64 1.60 10.30
N ALA A 113 9.48 0.65 10.71
CA ALA A 113 9.48 -0.70 10.17
C ALA A 113 8.16 -1.44 10.45
N ASN A 114 7.62 -1.33 11.68
CA ASN A 114 6.36 -1.93 12.07
C ASN A 114 5.16 -1.33 11.28
N LEU A 115 5.14 0.00 11.14
CA LEU A 115 4.16 0.76 10.35
C LEU A 115 4.14 0.37 8.87
N ILE A 116 5.27 -0.06 8.33
CA ILE A 116 5.39 -0.51 6.93
C ILE A 116 5.01 -1.98 6.78
N LEU A 117 5.54 -2.84 7.65
CA LEU A 117 5.61 -4.29 7.39
C LEU A 117 4.47 -5.11 8.01
N HIS A 118 3.88 -4.70 9.15
CA HIS A 118 3.24 -5.70 10.02
C HIS A 118 1.84 -5.35 10.57
N SER A 119 1.32 -4.13 10.41
CA SER A 119 -0.07 -3.82 10.81
C SER A 119 -1.08 -4.06 9.67
N LYS A 120 -2.33 -4.42 9.99
CA LYS A 120 -3.44 -4.38 9.02
C LYS A 120 -3.65 -2.96 8.47
N SER A 121 -3.31 -2.00 9.30
CA SER A 121 -3.28 -0.56 9.03
C SER A 121 -2.01 -0.13 8.28
N SER A 122 -1.08 -1.05 7.99
CA SER A 122 0.21 -0.71 7.43
C SER A 122 0.04 -0.11 6.05
N MET A 123 0.88 0.85 5.71
CA MET A 123 0.85 1.48 4.39
C MET A 123 0.96 0.46 3.25
N LEU A 124 1.66 -0.66 3.50
CA LEU A 124 1.79 -1.76 2.55
C LEU A 124 0.49 -2.55 2.40
N HIS A 125 -0.17 -2.87 3.52
CA HIS A 125 -1.46 -3.55 3.50
C HIS A 125 -2.49 -2.67 2.84
N LYS A 126 -2.47 -1.37 3.13
CA LYS A 126 -3.21 -0.34 2.44
C LYS A 126 -2.55 0.06 1.13
N GLY A 127 -1.71 -0.69 0.44
CA GLY A 127 -1.23 -0.33 -0.92
C GLY A 127 -0.68 1.10 -1.20
N MET A 128 -0.45 1.95 -0.19
CA MET A 128 0.03 3.33 -0.25
C MET A 128 1.52 3.35 -0.58
N ILE A 129 2.17 2.23 -0.30
CA ILE A 129 3.57 2.00 -0.60
C ILE A 129 3.78 0.64 -1.25
N ARG A 130 4.86 0.53 -2.04
CA ARG A 130 5.28 -0.72 -2.67
C ARG A 130 6.76 -0.96 -2.42
N PHE A 131 7.13 -2.20 -2.12
CA PHE A 131 8.55 -2.58 -2.12
C PHE A 131 9.10 -2.64 -3.55
N ASP A 132 10.31 -2.12 -3.74
CA ASP A 132 11.04 -2.32 -4.98
C ASP A 132 11.45 -3.81 -5.09
N ARG A 133 10.75 -4.55 -5.96
CA ARG A 133 11.00 -5.97 -6.21
C ARG A 133 12.37 -6.24 -6.83
N LYS A 134 13.03 -5.23 -7.41
CA LYS A 134 14.37 -5.37 -7.99
C LYS A 134 15.48 -5.15 -6.96
N ALA A 135 15.16 -4.65 -5.76
CA ALA A 135 16.15 -4.45 -4.72
C ALA A 135 16.45 -5.80 -4.01
N PRO A 136 17.72 -6.15 -3.79
CA PRO A 136 18.11 -7.43 -3.16
C PRO A 136 17.66 -7.57 -1.69
N LYS A 137 17.18 -6.48 -1.09
CA LYS A 137 16.50 -6.42 0.22
C LYS A 137 15.41 -5.33 0.11
N PRO A 138 14.28 -5.43 0.83
CA PRO A 138 13.22 -4.40 0.85
C PRO A 138 13.71 -3.14 1.60
N ARG A 139 14.75 -2.50 1.09
CA ARG A 139 15.33 -1.26 1.65
C ARG A 139 14.57 -0.04 1.20
N TYR A 140 13.93 -0.12 0.04
CA TYR A 140 13.22 0.98 -0.58
C TYR A 140 11.75 0.67 -0.68
N VAL A 141 10.99 1.65 -0.24
CA VAL A 141 9.55 1.74 -0.23
C VAL A 141 9.21 2.88 -1.17
N THR A 142 8.50 2.59 -2.24
CA THR A 142 8.01 3.62 -3.17
C THR A 142 6.62 4.02 -2.74
N ILE A 143 6.42 5.31 -2.50
CA ILE A 143 5.09 5.88 -2.31
C ILE A 143 4.31 5.71 -3.61
N ASP A 144 3.10 5.17 -3.53
CA ASP A 144 2.18 5.05 -4.65
C ASP A 144 1.38 6.36 -4.81
N PRO A 145 1.74 7.24 -5.77
CA PRO A 145 1.12 8.56 -5.94
C PRO A 145 -0.37 8.47 -6.34
N GLY A 146 -0.84 7.29 -6.73
CA GLY A 146 -2.24 7.07 -7.02
C GLY A 146 -3.09 7.16 -5.76
N PHE A 147 -2.58 6.75 -4.60
CA PHE A 147 -3.40 6.66 -3.40
C PHE A 147 -3.50 7.99 -2.63
N THR A 148 -4.63 8.65 -2.77
CA THR A 148 -5.12 9.71 -1.88
C THR A 148 -6.59 9.42 -1.58
N GLU A 149 -7.16 9.92 -0.48
CA GLU A 149 -8.59 9.71 -0.18
C GLU A 149 -9.52 10.23 -1.29
N ASP A 150 -9.08 11.31 -1.93
CA ASP A 150 -9.74 11.95 -3.07
C ASP A 150 -9.31 11.35 -4.42
N GLY A 151 -8.25 10.55 -4.42
CA GLY A 151 -7.57 10.01 -5.58
C GLY A 151 -6.83 11.06 -6.42
N ASN A 152 -5.76 10.66 -7.11
CA ASN A 152 -5.03 11.55 -8.02
C ASN A 152 -5.49 11.32 -9.47
N ILE A 153 -6.52 12.06 -9.91
CA ILE A 153 -7.06 11.93 -11.27
C ILE A 153 -5.98 12.17 -12.34
N ASP A 154 -5.05 13.11 -12.11
CA ASP A 154 -4.00 13.45 -13.08
C ASP A 154 -3.02 12.29 -13.30
N PHE A 155 -2.76 11.48 -12.26
CA PHE A 155 -2.03 10.23 -12.40
C PHE A 155 -2.73 9.29 -13.38
N TYR A 156 -4.05 9.11 -13.26
CA TYR A 156 -4.81 8.22 -14.14
C TYR A 156 -4.97 8.78 -15.56
N LEU A 157 -5.11 10.10 -15.72
CA LEU A 157 -5.04 10.72 -17.05
C LEU A 157 -3.68 10.47 -17.71
N THR A 158 -2.59 10.57 -16.95
CA THR A 158 -1.24 10.24 -17.43
C THR A 158 -1.14 8.77 -17.80
N GLU A 159 -1.72 7.87 -17.00
CA GLU A 159 -1.78 6.44 -17.29
C GLU A 159 -2.58 6.14 -18.57
N LEU A 160 -3.72 6.81 -18.79
CA LEU A 160 -4.50 6.72 -20.03
C LEU A 160 -3.68 7.19 -21.24
N ARG A 161 -3.03 8.36 -21.15
CA ARG A 161 -2.15 8.89 -22.21
C ARG A 161 -0.97 7.97 -22.53
N SER A 162 -0.43 7.28 -21.52
CA SER A 162 0.62 6.29 -21.73
C SER A 162 0.16 5.07 -22.52
N CYS A 163 -1.14 4.75 -22.45
CA CYS A 163 -1.74 3.64 -23.18
C CYS A 163 -2.26 4.06 -24.56
N ASP A 164 -2.76 5.28 -24.67
CA ASP A 164 -3.31 5.86 -25.89
C ASP A 164 -2.85 7.33 -25.99
N PRO A 165 -1.76 7.62 -26.72
CA PRO A 165 -1.22 8.98 -26.82
C PRO A 165 -2.17 10.00 -27.45
N LYS A 166 -3.29 9.58 -28.04
CA LYS A 166 -4.31 10.47 -28.61
C LYS A 166 -5.29 10.99 -27.56
N VAL A 167 -5.22 10.48 -26.32
CA VAL A 167 -6.08 10.92 -25.21
C VAL A 167 -5.88 12.41 -24.96
N GLN A 168 -6.94 13.16 -25.22
CA GLN A 168 -7.05 14.57 -24.87
C GLN A 168 -7.67 14.72 -23.48
N ASP A 169 -7.41 15.86 -22.84
CA ASP A 169 -8.01 16.20 -21.56
C ASP A 169 -9.42 16.76 -21.74
N ILE A 170 -10.33 15.87 -22.13
CA ILE A 170 -11.74 16.19 -22.37
C ILE A 170 -12.63 15.51 -21.30
N PRO A 171 -13.87 15.99 -21.07
CA PRO A 171 -14.73 15.52 -19.99
C PRO A 171 -14.89 14.01 -19.89
N VAL A 172 -15.09 13.33 -21.03
CA VAL A 172 -15.21 11.86 -21.07
C VAL A 172 -13.94 11.15 -20.59
N MET A 173 -12.75 11.66 -20.94
CA MET A 173 -11.47 11.06 -20.52
C MET A 173 -11.22 11.25 -19.02
N ARG A 174 -11.61 12.41 -18.48
CA ARG A 174 -11.60 12.65 -17.03
C ARG A 174 -12.53 11.68 -16.29
N ARG A 175 -13.74 11.46 -16.81
CA ARG A 175 -14.69 10.51 -16.21
C ARG A 175 -14.17 9.06 -16.28
N ILE A 176 -13.50 8.69 -17.37
CA ILE A 176 -12.87 7.36 -17.49
C ILE A 176 -11.69 7.21 -16.51
N ALA A 177 -10.87 8.26 -16.36
CA ALA A 177 -9.78 8.27 -15.38
C ALA A 177 -10.33 8.14 -13.95
N GLU A 178 -11.41 8.84 -13.62
CA GLU A 178 -12.09 8.73 -12.33
C GLU A 178 -12.65 7.31 -12.10
N ALA A 179 -13.28 6.70 -13.11
CA ALA A 179 -13.74 5.31 -13.03
C ALA A 179 -12.59 4.33 -12.75
N LEU A 180 -11.47 4.49 -13.46
CA LEU A 180 -10.27 3.68 -13.26
C LEU A 180 -9.69 3.88 -11.86
N MET A 181 -9.68 5.13 -11.38
CA MET A 181 -9.23 5.51 -10.04
C MET A 181 -10.06 4.83 -8.96
N VAL A 182 -11.39 5.03 -8.98
CA VAL A 182 -12.30 4.44 -7.99
C VAL A 182 -12.25 2.91 -8.04
N TYR A 183 -12.21 2.31 -9.24
CA TYR A 183 -12.10 0.87 -9.39
C TYR A 183 -10.81 0.31 -8.80
N THR A 184 -9.65 0.93 -9.11
CA THR A 184 -8.35 0.41 -8.69
C THR A 184 -8.01 0.71 -7.23
N GLN A 185 -8.55 1.80 -6.68
CA GLN A 185 -8.34 2.21 -5.29
C GLN A 185 -9.45 1.69 -4.38
N LYS A 186 -10.63 2.32 -4.44
CA LYS A 186 -11.70 2.10 -3.44
C LYS A 186 -12.35 0.73 -3.59
N GLY A 187 -12.62 0.32 -4.83
CA GLY A 187 -13.47 -0.83 -5.10
C GLY A 187 -12.85 -2.18 -4.79
N VAL A 188 -11.54 -2.30 -5.00
CA VAL A 188 -10.83 -3.55 -4.73
C VAL A 188 -10.14 -3.54 -3.39
N TRP A 189 -9.64 -2.40 -2.89
CA TRP A 189 -9.01 -2.39 -1.57
C TRP A 189 -9.93 -2.89 -0.47
N ALA A 190 -11.21 -2.51 -0.54
CA ALA A 190 -12.25 -3.00 0.35
C ALA A 190 -12.38 -4.54 0.31
N LYS A 191 -12.17 -5.17 -0.86
CA LYS A 191 -12.35 -6.63 -1.07
C LYS A 191 -11.06 -7.47 -0.91
N ASN A 192 -9.89 -6.90 -1.16
CA ASN A 192 -8.61 -7.64 -1.21
C ASN A 192 -7.67 -7.35 -0.02
N GLY A 193 -8.20 -6.88 1.10
CA GLY A 193 -7.40 -6.57 2.28
C GLY A 193 -6.36 -5.47 2.02
N GLY A 194 -6.77 -4.43 1.30
CA GLY A 194 -5.98 -3.23 0.98
C GLY A 194 -4.96 -3.37 -0.17
N LYS A 195 -4.89 -4.54 -0.84
CA LYS A 195 -4.04 -4.69 -2.03
C LYS A 195 -4.67 -4.03 -3.25
N ARG A 196 -3.93 -3.10 -3.88
CA ARG A 196 -4.31 -2.50 -5.17
C ARG A 196 -4.44 -3.56 -6.27
N LEU A 197 -5.63 -3.70 -6.86
CA LEU A 197 -5.75 -4.38 -8.15
C LEU A 197 -5.19 -3.46 -9.21
N ARG A 198 -4.21 -3.96 -9.96
CA ARG A 198 -3.85 -3.30 -11.21
C ARG A 198 -4.91 -3.68 -12.23
N ALA A 199 -5.54 -2.68 -12.86
CA ALA A 199 -6.47 -2.90 -13.98
C ALA A 199 -5.73 -3.34 -15.25
N ASN A 200 -4.76 -4.26 -15.13
CA ASN A 200 -3.85 -4.67 -16.19
C ASN A 200 -4.57 -5.11 -17.46
N HIS A 201 -5.69 -5.84 -17.32
CA HIS A 201 -6.51 -6.26 -18.46
C HIS A 201 -7.11 -5.07 -19.21
N LEU A 202 -7.60 -4.08 -18.48
CA LEU A 202 -8.17 -2.86 -19.04
C LEU A 202 -7.09 -1.96 -19.65
N LEU A 203 -5.96 -1.76 -18.97
CA LEU A 203 -4.81 -1.02 -19.52
C LEU A 203 -4.24 -1.70 -20.76
N LYS A 204 -4.19 -3.03 -20.79
CA LYS A 204 -3.83 -3.80 -21.98
C LYS A 204 -4.83 -3.57 -23.11
N ALA A 205 -6.13 -3.55 -22.81
CA ALA A 205 -7.16 -3.24 -23.79
C ALA A 205 -7.01 -1.80 -24.33
N PHE A 206 -6.71 -0.81 -23.47
CA PHE A 206 -6.44 0.57 -23.89
C PHE A 206 -5.26 0.66 -24.85
N ARG A 207 -4.16 -0.03 -24.58
CA ARG A 207 -3.01 -0.07 -25.49
C ARG A 207 -3.34 -0.72 -26.84
N ASN A 208 -4.18 -1.75 -26.84
CA ASN A 208 -4.49 -2.51 -28.04
C ASN A 208 -5.57 -1.86 -28.92
N HIS A 209 -6.51 -1.13 -28.31
CA HIS A 209 -7.74 -0.68 -28.98
C HIS A 209 -8.02 0.82 -28.84
N GLY A 210 -7.13 1.57 -28.17
CA GLY A 210 -7.42 2.92 -27.69
C GLY A 210 -8.41 2.90 -26.51
N VAL A 211 -8.53 4.04 -25.83
CA VAL A 211 -9.36 4.12 -24.61
C VAL A 211 -10.85 3.90 -24.93
N LEU A 212 -11.38 4.63 -25.91
CA LEU A 212 -12.79 4.52 -26.29
C LEU A 212 -13.13 3.15 -26.90
N GLY A 213 -12.24 2.63 -27.75
CA GLY A 213 -12.41 1.32 -28.38
C GLY A 213 -12.43 0.18 -27.35
N ALA A 214 -11.60 0.26 -26.32
CA ALA A 214 -11.63 -0.70 -25.22
C ALA A 214 -12.93 -0.63 -24.41
N ILE A 215 -13.41 0.59 -24.11
CA ILE A 215 -14.68 0.80 -23.38
C ILE A 215 -15.84 0.18 -24.16
N LYS A 216 -15.92 0.43 -25.47
CA LYS A 216 -16.91 -0.20 -26.34
C LYS A 216 -16.90 -1.72 -26.19
N ARG A 217 -15.71 -2.34 -26.20
CA ARG A 217 -15.57 -3.80 -26.03
C ARG A 217 -15.97 -4.30 -24.65
N VAL A 218 -15.73 -3.50 -23.61
CA VAL A 218 -16.16 -3.86 -22.24
C VAL A 218 -17.68 -3.87 -22.16
N VAL A 219 -18.35 -2.85 -22.71
CA VAL A 219 -19.82 -2.74 -22.73
C VAL A 219 -20.45 -3.81 -23.63
N GLN A 220 -19.79 -4.21 -24.72
CA GLN A 220 -20.20 -5.34 -25.57
C GLN A 220 -20.04 -6.71 -24.89
N GLY A 221 -19.19 -6.78 -23.86
CA GLY A 221 -18.85 -8.01 -23.18
C GLY A 221 -19.84 -8.39 -22.07
N PRO A 222 -19.62 -9.54 -21.41
CA PRO A 222 -20.33 -9.87 -20.18
C PRO A 222 -19.99 -8.87 -19.08
N ILE A 223 -20.90 -8.73 -18.11
CA ILE A 223 -20.70 -7.91 -16.91
C ILE A 223 -19.36 -8.27 -16.25
N THR A 224 -18.51 -7.26 -16.09
CA THR A 224 -17.17 -7.47 -15.54
C THR A 224 -17.18 -7.37 -14.01
N PRO A 225 -16.18 -7.97 -13.31
CA PRO A 225 -16.03 -7.76 -11.87
C PRO A 225 -15.91 -6.28 -11.49
N GLY A 226 -15.28 -5.45 -12.34
CA GLY A 226 -15.12 -4.01 -12.08
C GLY A 226 -16.42 -3.25 -12.10
N PHE A 227 -17.36 -3.67 -12.96
CA PHE A 227 -18.71 -3.14 -12.96
C PHE A 227 -19.42 -3.39 -11.61
N ASN A 228 -19.45 -4.64 -11.13
CA ASN A 228 -20.12 -4.97 -9.86
C ASN A 228 -19.50 -4.21 -8.69
N ILE A 229 -18.18 -4.06 -8.70
CA ILE A 229 -17.46 -3.30 -7.70
C ILE A 229 -17.91 -1.82 -7.66
N LEU A 230 -18.03 -1.16 -8.81
CA LEU A 230 -18.49 0.23 -8.87
C LEU A 230 -19.94 0.37 -8.38
N ILE A 231 -20.79 -0.60 -8.69
CA ILE A 231 -22.17 -0.65 -8.21
C ILE A 231 -22.23 -0.82 -6.68
N GLU A 232 -21.45 -1.74 -6.12
CA GLU A 232 -21.39 -1.97 -4.67
C GLU A 232 -20.88 -0.75 -3.90
N LEU A 233 -20.00 0.04 -4.52
CA LEU A 233 -19.54 1.32 -3.96
C LEU A 233 -20.55 2.47 -4.11
N GLY A 234 -21.72 2.23 -4.72
CA GLY A 234 -22.70 3.28 -5.03
C GLY A 234 -22.22 4.26 -6.12
N ARG A 235 -21.19 3.91 -6.88
CA ARG A 235 -20.59 4.71 -7.96
C ARG A 235 -21.05 4.23 -9.35
N TRP A 236 -22.35 4.01 -9.48
CA TRP A 236 -23.04 3.73 -10.73
C TRP A 236 -22.86 4.79 -11.84
N ASP A 237 -22.50 6.01 -11.47
CA ASP A 237 -22.17 7.14 -12.34
C ASP A 237 -20.82 6.96 -13.05
N LEU A 238 -20.01 6.01 -12.56
CA LEU A 238 -18.68 5.69 -13.09
C LEU A 238 -18.63 4.36 -13.85
N THR A 239 -19.74 3.62 -13.98
CA THR A 239 -19.71 2.40 -14.81
C THR A 239 -19.52 2.80 -16.28
N PHE A 240 -18.83 1.95 -17.05
CA PHE A 240 -18.57 2.28 -18.45
C PHE A 240 -19.85 2.39 -19.28
N GLU A 241 -20.88 1.63 -18.93
CA GLU A 241 -22.22 1.75 -19.51
C GLU A 241 -22.79 3.14 -19.24
N GLN A 242 -22.67 3.66 -18.01
CA GLN A 242 -23.18 4.99 -17.72
C GLN A 242 -22.35 6.08 -18.40
N ILE A 243 -21.03 5.93 -18.45
CA ILE A 243 -20.14 6.86 -19.15
C ILE A 243 -20.49 6.91 -20.65
N VAL A 244 -20.76 5.75 -21.27
CA VAL A 244 -21.17 5.70 -22.68
C VAL A 244 -22.52 6.40 -22.91
N ILE A 245 -23.46 6.28 -21.96
CA ILE A 245 -24.76 6.97 -22.03
C ILE A 245 -24.59 8.49 -21.84
N ASP A 246 -23.81 8.91 -20.83
CA ASP A 246 -23.59 10.33 -20.50
C ASP A 246 -22.86 11.09 -21.61
N PHE A 247 -22.00 10.39 -22.37
CA PHE A 247 -21.15 10.95 -23.43
C PHE A 247 -21.48 10.30 -24.79
N SER A 248 -22.76 10.13 -25.10
CA SER A 248 -23.22 9.41 -26.29
C SER A 248 -22.74 10.02 -27.61
N ASP A 249 -22.40 11.31 -27.63
CA ASP A 249 -21.83 12.03 -28.78
C ASP A 249 -20.40 11.61 -29.12
N VAL A 250 -19.69 10.98 -28.17
CA VAL A 250 -18.31 10.50 -28.35
C VAL A 250 -18.27 9.04 -28.81
N PHE A 251 -19.33 8.27 -28.56
CA PHE A 251 -19.41 6.85 -28.89
C PHE A 251 -20.30 6.61 -30.12
N ASP A 252 -20.15 5.46 -30.77
CA ASP A 252 -21.05 5.08 -31.85
C ASP A 252 -22.40 4.58 -31.32
N ASP A 253 -23.44 4.66 -32.16
CA ASP A 253 -24.81 4.27 -31.82
C ASP A 253 -24.91 2.85 -31.28
N GLU A 254 -24.09 1.93 -31.79
CA GLU A 254 -24.03 0.54 -31.34
C GLU A 254 -23.61 0.46 -29.87
N ALA A 255 -22.53 1.14 -29.48
CA ALA A 255 -22.08 1.16 -28.09
C ALA A 255 -23.11 1.78 -27.15
N VAL A 256 -23.77 2.86 -27.59
CA VAL A 256 -24.82 3.55 -26.82
C VAL A 256 -26.03 2.65 -26.59
N GLN A 257 -26.49 1.95 -27.63
CA GLN A 257 -27.61 1.01 -27.52
C GLN A 257 -27.29 -0.14 -26.57
N LEU A 258 -26.09 -0.72 -26.65
CA LEU A 258 -25.67 -1.81 -25.77
C LEU A 258 -25.55 -1.35 -24.31
N ALA A 259 -25.00 -0.16 -24.07
CA ALA A 259 -24.94 0.43 -22.74
C ALA A 259 -26.35 0.62 -22.15
N ALA A 260 -27.30 1.12 -22.94
CA ALA A 260 -28.69 1.29 -22.52
C ALA A 260 -29.36 -0.04 -22.18
N VAL A 261 -29.16 -1.09 -22.99
CA VAL A 261 -29.69 -2.43 -22.73
C VAL A 261 -29.10 -3.03 -21.45
N ALA A 262 -27.78 -2.91 -21.26
CA ALA A 262 -27.12 -3.36 -20.04
C ALA A 262 -27.72 -2.65 -18.81
N ARG A 263 -27.92 -1.33 -18.89
CA ARG A 263 -28.51 -0.55 -17.80
C ARG A 263 -29.95 -0.95 -17.49
N LEU A 264 -30.78 -1.22 -18.50
CA LEU A 264 -32.16 -1.68 -18.31
C LEU A 264 -32.23 -3.05 -17.63
N LYS A 265 -31.31 -3.97 -17.93
CA LYS A 265 -31.25 -5.27 -17.25
C LYS A 265 -30.98 -5.10 -15.75
N LEU A 266 -30.05 -4.23 -15.38
CA LEU A 266 -29.73 -3.96 -13.96
C LEU A 266 -30.90 -3.40 -13.17
N LEU A 267 -31.66 -2.48 -13.79
CA LEU A 267 -32.81 -1.86 -13.13
C LEU A 267 -33.91 -2.88 -12.88
N LYS A 268 -34.03 -3.90 -13.74
CA LYS A 268 -34.98 -5.01 -13.56
C LYS A 268 -34.51 -6.03 -12.53
N ASP A 269 -33.21 -6.31 -12.44
CA ASP A 269 -32.67 -7.28 -11.47
C ASP A 269 -32.62 -6.74 -10.03
N LYS A 270 -32.78 -5.42 -9.85
CA LYS A 270 -32.81 -4.74 -8.54
C LYS A 270 -34.21 -4.32 -8.06
N ALA A 271 -35.25 -4.51 -8.88
CA ALA A 271 -36.64 -4.21 -8.56
C ALA A 271 -37.37 -5.47 -8.05
#